data_AF-A0A948GQK1-F1
#
_entry.id   AF-A0A948GQK1-F1
#
_cell.length_a   1.000
_cell.length_b   1.000
_cell.length_c   1.000
_cell.angle_alpha   90.00
_cell.angle_beta   90.00
_cell.angle_gamma   90.00
#
_symmetry.space_group_name_H-M   'P 1'
#
loop_
_entity.id
_entity.type
_entity.pdbx_description
1 polymer ?
#
loop_
_entity_poly.entity_id
_entity_poly.type
_entity_poly.pdbx_seq_one_letter_code
_entity_poly.pdbx_strand_id
1 'polypeptide(L)'
;MADRLTAKVADCIDELLDAEPAAIAFSTDWLRDIHRRLAAELFPDWAGSFRATDVQVGSHLPPPPHDVPVRIRDFCLDLDERLRHVTDVESIAGLLAWADWRFQWIHPFKDFNGRVGRILLVAIGFRLGLPPVDPAATADARAAYFDALRAADAGDIGPLKELWLSRLGG
;
A
#
# COMPACT_ATOMS: atom_id res chain seq x y z
N MET A 1 12.52 19.35 3.00
CA MET A 1 12.48 17.91 3.34
C MET A 1 11.28 17.21 2.71
N ALA A 2 10.07 17.78 2.81
CA ALA A 2 8.87 17.24 2.14
C ALA A 2 9.03 17.07 0.62
N ASP A 3 9.52 18.10 -0.08
CA ASP A 3 9.67 18.06 -1.55
C ASP A 3 10.62 16.96 -2.05
N ARG A 4 11.75 16.74 -1.38
CA ARG A 4 12.70 15.67 -1.72
C ARG A 4 12.11 14.28 -1.55
N LEU A 5 11.15 14.15 -0.63
CA LEU A 5 10.51 12.87 -0.32
C LEU A 5 9.32 12.59 -1.23
N THR A 6 8.63 13.64 -1.69
CA THR A 6 7.67 13.55 -2.79
C THR A 6 8.38 13.16 -4.09
N ALA A 7 9.52 13.77 -4.40
CA ALA A 7 10.34 13.41 -5.56
C ALA A 7 10.73 11.93 -5.55
N LYS A 8 11.26 11.41 -4.44
CA LYS A 8 11.61 9.98 -4.32
C LYS A 8 10.45 9.01 -4.57
N VAL A 9 9.22 9.38 -4.19
CA VAL A 9 8.05 8.55 -4.45
C VAL A 9 7.75 8.54 -5.95
N ALA A 10 7.82 9.70 -6.60
CA ALA A 10 7.66 9.81 -8.05
C ALA A 10 8.74 9.00 -8.77
N ASP A 11 10.02 9.14 -8.39
CA ASP A 11 11.14 8.37 -8.98
C ASP A 11 10.91 6.85 -8.88
N CYS A 12 10.45 6.37 -7.71
CA CYS A 12 10.13 4.94 -7.53
C CYS A 12 8.93 4.48 -8.38
N ILE A 13 7.98 5.37 -8.64
CA ILE A 13 6.82 5.08 -9.50
C ILE A 13 7.26 5.08 -10.97
N ASP A 14 8.07 6.03 -11.40
CA ASP A 14 8.59 6.09 -12.77
C ASP A 14 9.42 4.83 -13.09
N GLU A 15 10.35 4.46 -12.20
CA GLU A 15 11.13 3.21 -12.34
C GLU A 15 10.25 1.95 -12.36
N LEU A 16 9.15 1.96 -11.62
CA LEU A 16 8.18 0.86 -11.60
C LEU A 16 7.41 0.77 -12.94
N LEU A 17 7.03 1.91 -13.51
CA LEU A 17 6.27 2.00 -14.77
C LEU A 17 7.14 1.74 -16.00
N ASP A 18 8.47 1.87 -15.88
CA ASP A 18 9.44 1.47 -16.90
C ASP A 18 9.67 -0.06 -16.97
N ALA A 19 9.19 -0.81 -15.98
CA ALA A 19 9.30 -2.26 -15.95
C ALA A 19 8.15 -2.97 -16.69
N GLU A 20 8.37 -4.21 -17.09
CA GLU A 20 7.28 -5.07 -17.57
C GLU A 20 6.29 -5.36 -16.43
N PRO A 21 4.97 -5.12 -16.59
CA PRO A 21 3.99 -5.33 -15.52
C PRO A 21 4.03 -6.74 -14.91
N ALA A 22 4.23 -7.75 -15.76
CA ALA A 22 4.32 -9.16 -15.35
C ALA A 22 5.60 -9.48 -14.56
N ALA A 23 6.63 -8.65 -14.63
CA ALA A 23 7.88 -8.82 -13.89
C ALA A 23 7.78 -8.34 -12.44
N ILE A 24 6.76 -7.57 -12.08
CA ILE A 24 6.52 -7.13 -10.70
C ILE A 24 6.11 -8.34 -9.90
N ALA A 25 6.95 -8.80 -8.97
CA ALA A 25 6.65 -9.88 -8.05
C ALA A 25 6.36 -9.32 -6.65
N PHE A 26 5.09 -9.27 -6.24
CA PHE A 26 4.71 -8.84 -4.90
C PHE A 26 5.21 -9.84 -3.86
N SER A 27 6.27 -9.47 -3.16
CA SER A 27 6.92 -10.29 -2.15
C SER A 27 7.39 -9.43 -0.97
N THR A 28 7.74 -10.11 0.13
CA THR A 28 8.39 -9.48 1.27
C THR A 28 9.61 -8.66 0.86
N ASP A 29 10.47 -9.21 0.00
CA ASP A 29 11.70 -8.53 -0.40
C ASP A 29 11.42 -7.32 -1.29
N TRP A 30 10.46 -7.43 -2.21
CA TRP A 30 10.02 -6.30 -3.04
C TRP A 30 9.51 -5.12 -2.19
N LEU A 31 8.67 -5.39 -1.18
CA LEU A 31 8.20 -4.37 -0.24
C LEU A 31 9.33 -3.74 0.58
N ARG A 32 10.28 -4.56 1.04
CA ARG A 32 11.45 -4.09 1.80
C ARG A 32 12.36 -3.23 0.93
N ASP A 33 12.52 -3.56 -0.33
CA ASP A 33 13.36 -2.80 -1.26
C ASP A 33 12.75 -1.46 -1.63
N ILE A 34 11.43 -1.37 -1.84
CA ILE A 34 10.74 -0.08 -1.99
C ILE A 34 10.95 0.78 -0.74
N HIS A 35 10.69 0.21 0.44
CA HIS A 35 10.90 0.94 1.68
C HIS A 35 12.37 1.39 1.82
N ARG A 36 13.34 0.55 1.44
CA ARG A 36 14.76 0.90 1.48
C ARG A 36 15.08 2.08 0.58
N ARG A 37 14.59 2.10 -0.67
CA ARG A 37 14.78 3.22 -1.61
C ARG A 37 14.25 4.54 -1.06
N LEU A 38 13.11 4.50 -0.38
CA LEU A 38 12.49 5.67 0.24
C LEU A 38 13.24 6.18 1.48
N ALA A 39 13.71 5.26 2.34
CA ALA A 39 14.20 5.60 3.67
C ALA A 39 15.74 5.70 3.79
N ALA A 40 16.51 5.02 2.94
CA ALA A 40 17.95 4.79 3.16
C ALA A 40 18.81 6.07 3.19
N GLU A 41 18.42 7.13 2.48
CA GLU A 41 19.17 8.40 2.53
C GLU A 41 19.06 9.09 3.90
N LEU A 42 17.89 8.99 4.54
CA LEU A 42 17.62 9.64 5.82
C LEU A 42 17.93 8.70 6.99
N PHE A 43 17.74 7.40 6.80
CA PHE A 43 17.68 6.41 7.85
C PHE A 43 18.28 5.06 7.43
N PRO A 44 19.58 5.02 7.10
CA PRO A 44 20.22 3.82 6.55
C PRO A 44 20.16 2.61 7.49
N ASP A 45 20.19 2.82 8.80
CA ASP A 45 20.27 1.75 9.80
C ASP A 45 19.03 0.84 9.86
N TRP A 46 17.86 1.36 9.48
CA TRP A 46 16.61 0.60 9.53
C TRP A 46 15.85 0.57 8.20
N ALA A 47 16.38 1.21 7.16
CA ALA A 47 15.80 1.19 5.82
C ALA A 47 15.67 -0.25 5.29
N GLY A 48 14.42 -0.65 5.03
CA GLY A 48 14.07 -1.97 4.50
C GLY A 48 13.93 -3.04 5.57
N SER A 49 13.97 -2.67 6.85
CA SER A 49 13.72 -3.57 7.97
C SER A 49 12.32 -3.37 8.52
N PHE A 50 11.63 -4.46 8.85
CA PHE A 50 10.38 -4.38 9.61
C PHE A 50 10.61 -3.78 10.99
N ARG A 51 9.58 -3.15 11.55
CA ARG A 51 9.65 -2.57 12.89
C ARG A 51 9.92 -3.66 13.93
N ALA A 52 10.71 -3.31 14.94
CA ALA A 52 11.05 -4.18 16.06
C ALA A 52 10.26 -3.86 17.34
N THR A 53 9.42 -2.82 17.31
CA THR A 53 8.66 -2.33 18.46
C THR A 53 7.18 -2.18 18.12
N ASP A 54 6.34 -2.30 19.13
CA ASP A 54 4.93 -1.94 19.03
C ASP A 54 4.78 -0.46 18.66
N VAL A 55 3.69 -0.16 17.96
CA VAL A 55 3.34 1.18 17.48
C VAL A 55 1.84 1.38 17.58
N GLN A 56 1.40 2.63 17.53
CA GLN A 56 -0.01 3.00 17.46
C GLN A 56 -0.21 3.99 16.32
N VAL A 57 -1.24 3.78 15.51
CA VAL A 57 -1.54 4.58 14.31
C VAL A 57 -2.93 5.16 14.46
N GLY A 58 -3.02 6.39 14.98
CA GLY A 58 -4.29 6.95 15.41
C GLY A 58 -4.91 6.10 16.53
N SER A 59 -6.09 5.55 16.30
CA SER A 59 -6.74 4.61 17.23
C SER A 59 -6.39 3.14 16.99
N HIS A 60 -5.71 2.81 15.88
CA HIS A 60 -5.39 1.44 15.51
C HIS A 60 -4.12 0.94 16.22
N LEU A 61 -4.16 -0.30 16.68
CA LEU A 61 -3.02 -1.05 17.22
C LEU A 61 -2.66 -2.16 16.22
N PRO A 62 -1.62 -1.97 15.39
CA PRO A 62 -1.14 -3.00 14.47
C PRO A 62 -0.69 -4.28 15.20
N PRO A 63 -0.53 -5.41 14.48
CA PRO A 63 0.00 -6.65 15.04
C PRO A 63 1.32 -6.46 15.79
N PRO A 64 1.68 -7.33 16.74
CA PRO A 64 2.97 -7.23 17.40
C PRO A 64 4.13 -7.43 16.39
N PRO A 65 5.32 -6.83 16.63
CA PRO A 65 6.46 -6.88 15.71
C PRO A 65 6.85 -8.28 15.22
N HIS A 66 6.78 -9.28 16.12
CA HIS A 66 7.15 -10.66 15.79
C HIS A 66 6.19 -11.32 14.79
N ASP A 67 4.97 -10.82 14.66
CA ASP A 67 3.98 -11.30 13.68
C ASP A 67 4.11 -10.62 12.32
N VAL A 68 4.74 -9.44 12.23
CA VAL A 68 4.83 -8.66 10.98
C VAL A 68 5.39 -9.47 9.81
N PRO A 69 6.51 -10.24 9.95
CA PRO A 69 7.08 -10.98 8.84
C PRO A 69 6.11 -12.02 8.24
N VAL A 70 5.41 -12.77 9.09
CA VAL A 70 4.41 -13.75 8.63
C VAL A 70 3.20 -13.06 8.00
N ARG A 71 2.72 -11.97 8.61
CA ARG A 71 1.57 -11.21 8.07
C ARG A 71 1.85 -10.61 6.70
N ILE A 72 3.06 -10.10 6.45
CA ILE A 72 3.45 -9.56 5.14
C ILE A 72 3.61 -10.68 4.11
N ARG A 73 4.22 -11.80 4.48
CA ARG A 73 4.31 -12.95 3.57
C ARG A 73 2.93 -13.42 3.16
N ASP A 74 2.03 -13.60 4.12
CA ASP A 74 0.66 -14.06 3.85
C ASP A 74 -0.13 -13.00 3.04
N PHE A 75 0.05 -11.71 3.33
CA PHE A 75 -0.49 -10.62 2.52
C PHE A 75 -0.06 -10.70 1.05
N CYS A 76 1.23 -10.94 0.77
CA CYS A 76 1.72 -11.06 -0.60
C CYS A 76 1.14 -12.29 -1.32
N LEU A 77 1.02 -13.43 -0.63
CA LEU A 77 0.41 -14.64 -1.19
C LEU A 77 -1.08 -14.43 -1.51
N ASP A 78 -1.82 -13.82 -0.59
CA ASP A 78 -3.23 -13.49 -0.76
C ASP A 78 -3.42 -12.49 -1.91
N LEU A 79 -2.55 -11.48 -2.02
CA LEU A 79 -2.59 -10.50 -3.10
C LEU A 79 -2.41 -11.18 -4.46
N ASP A 80 -1.41 -12.05 -4.58
CA ASP A 80 -1.13 -12.77 -5.83
C ASP A 80 -2.28 -13.70 -6.23
N GLU A 81 -2.91 -14.37 -5.28
CA GLU A 81 -4.11 -15.18 -5.52
C GLU A 81 -5.31 -14.33 -5.94
N ARG A 82 -5.59 -13.23 -5.24
CA ARG A 82 -6.71 -12.35 -5.57
C ARG A 82 -6.55 -11.72 -6.95
N LEU A 83 -5.32 -11.37 -7.34
CA LEU A 83 -5.01 -10.82 -8.66
C LEU A 83 -5.40 -11.77 -9.81
N ARG A 84 -5.37 -13.09 -9.60
CA ARG A 84 -5.83 -14.07 -10.59
C ARG A 84 -7.34 -14.10 -10.79
N HIS A 85 -8.11 -13.53 -9.86
CA HIS A 85 -9.57 -13.70 -9.78
C HIS A 85 -10.37 -12.41 -9.99
N VAL A 86 -9.72 -11.25 -10.14
CA VAL A 86 -10.40 -10.01 -10.50
C VAL A 86 -10.76 -9.99 -11.98
N THR A 87 -11.99 -9.62 -12.31
CA THR A 87 -12.53 -9.72 -13.69
C THR A 87 -13.32 -8.49 -14.13
N ASP A 88 -13.70 -7.62 -13.19
CA ASP A 88 -14.53 -6.44 -13.44
C ASP A 88 -14.12 -5.29 -12.51
N VAL A 89 -14.67 -4.09 -12.75
CA VAL A 89 -14.33 -2.90 -11.98
C VAL A 89 -14.67 -3.04 -10.49
N GLU A 90 -15.72 -3.79 -10.15
CA GLU A 90 -16.16 -4.03 -8.78
C GLU A 90 -15.16 -4.91 -8.00
N SER A 91 -14.69 -5.98 -8.61
CA SER A 91 -13.68 -6.87 -8.03
C SER A 91 -12.30 -6.20 -7.98
N ILE A 92 -11.96 -5.37 -8.96
CA ILE A 92 -10.73 -4.56 -8.95
C ILE A 92 -10.77 -3.53 -7.81
N ALA A 93 -11.87 -2.79 -7.66
CA ALA A 93 -12.03 -1.83 -6.55
C ALA A 93 -11.98 -2.55 -5.19
N GLY A 94 -12.59 -3.73 -5.08
CA GLY A 94 -12.52 -4.55 -3.87
C GLY A 94 -11.10 -5.01 -3.54
N LEU A 95 -10.32 -5.41 -4.56
CA LEU A 95 -8.91 -5.76 -4.40
C LEU A 95 -8.07 -4.58 -3.92
N LEU A 96 -8.21 -3.42 -4.56
CA LEU A 96 -7.47 -2.20 -4.20
C LEU A 96 -7.82 -1.75 -2.79
N ALA A 97 -9.10 -1.75 -2.42
CA ALA A 97 -9.54 -1.44 -1.06
C ALA A 97 -8.95 -2.39 -0.02
N TRP A 98 -9.00 -3.70 -0.29
CA TRP A 98 -8.40 -4.69 0.60
C TRP A 98 -6.88 -4.50 0.73
N ALA A 99 -6.17 -4.27 -0.39
CA ALA A 99 -4.73 -4.09 -0.36
C ALA A 99 -4.30 -2.82 0.40
N ASP A 100 -5.00 -1.71 0.15
CA ASP A 100 -4.81 -0.42 0.81
C ASP A 100 -4.98 -0.57 2.33
N TRP A 101 -6.14 -1.10 2.76
CA TRP A 101 -6.40 -1.33 4.18
C TRP A 101 -5.43 -2.34 4.80
N ARG A 102 -5.27 -3.52 4.18
CA ARG A 102 -4.56 -4.64 4.82
C ARG A 102 -3.10 -4.32 5.04
N PHE A 103 -2.44 -3.66 4.09
CA PHE A 103 -1.06 -3.23 4.25
C PHE A 103 -0.92 -2.20 5.38
N GLN A 104 -1.82 -1.22 5.43
CA GLN A 104 -1.82 -0.17 6.45
C GLN A 104 -2.15 -0.72 7.85
N TRP A 105 -3.02 -1.73 7.93
CA TRP A 105 -3.37 -2.44 9.15
C TRP A 105 -2.20 -3.25 9.72
N ILE A 106 -1.40 -3.91 8.86
CA ILE A 106 -0.18 -4.62 9.29
C ILE A 106 0.88 -3.62 9.79
N HIS A 107 0.99 -2.47 9.11
CA HIS A 107 1.92 -1.38 9.42
C HIS A 107 3.37 -1.87 9.61
N PRO A 108 3.98 -2.47 8.58
CA PRO A 108 5.18 -3.31 8.74
C PRO A 108 6.46 -2.55 9.10
N PHE A 109 6.55 -1.26 8.75
CA PHE A 109 7.76 -0.47 8.91
C PHE A 109 7.66 0.54 10.04
N LYS A 110 8.80 1.07 10.47
CA LYS A 110 8.88 2.10 11.52
C LYS A 110 8.24 3.43 11.11
N ASP A 111 8.39 3.80 9.85
CA ASP A 111 7.79 4.97 9.21
C ASP A 111 7.66 4.66 7.69
N PHE A 112 7.20 5.61 6.88
CA PHE A 112 7.06 5.50 5.41
C PHE A 112 5.98 4.51 4.92
N ASN A 113 5.24 3.85 5.81
CA ASN A 113 4.18 2.90 5.45
C ASN A 113 3.20 3.47 4.42
N GLY A 114 2.65 4.67 4.64
CA GLY A 114 1.73 5.29 3.68
C GLY A 114 2.36 5.65 2.32
N ARG A 115 3.69 5.72 2.19
CA ARG A 115 4.37 5.92 0.88
C ARG A 115 4.58 4.59 0.18
N VAL A 116 5.03 3.56 0.91
CA VAL A 116 5.14 2.20 0.39
C VAL A 116 3.78 1.68 -0.09
N GLY A 117 2.71 1.91 0.71
CA GLY A 117 1.34 1.54 0.35
C GLY A 117 0.87 2.20 -0.95
N ARG A 118 1.21 3.48 -1.18
CA ARG A 118 0.89 4.17 -2.44
C ARG A 118 1.61 3.54 -3.64
N ILE A 119 2.91 3.27 -3.53
CA ILE A 119 3.66 2.61 -4.61
C ILE A 119 3.12 1.20 -4.87
N LEU A 120 2.78 0.47 -3.81
CA LEU A 120 2.13 -0.84 -3.91
C LEU A 120 0.79 -0.76 -4.68
N LEU A 121 -0.06 0.22 -4.38
CA LEU A 121 -1.35 0.39 -5.06
C LEU A 121 -1.19 0.77 -6.54
N VAL A 122 -0.21 1.63 -6.86
CA VAL A 122 0.16 1.93 -8.25
C VAL A 122 0.64 0.66 -8.96
N ALA A 123 1.50 -0.13 -8.32
CA ALA A 123 2.00 -1.39 -8.89
C ALA A 123 0.89 -2.41 -9.14
N ILE A 124 -0.09 -2.51 -8.24
CA ILE A 124 -1.27 -3.37 -8.43
C ILE A 124 -2.06 -2.90 -9.65
N GLY A 125 -2.35 -1.60 -9.76
CA GLY A 125 -3.08 -1.05 -10.91
C GLY A 125 -2.33 -1.25 -12.23
N PHE A 126 -1.01 -1.04 -12.23
CA PHE A 126 -0.17 -1.26 -13.40
C PHE A 126 -0.13 -2.73 -13.83
N ARG A 127 -0.01 -3.68 -12.87
CA ARG A 127 -0.09 -5.13 -13.15
C ARG A 127 -1.45 -5.54 -13.75
N LEU A 128 -2.52 -4.81 -13.43
CA LEU A 128 -3.86 -5.00 -13.95
C LEU A 128 -4.13 -4.26 -15.28
N GLY A 129 -3.15 -3.51 -15.80
CA GLY A 129 -3.31 -2.72 -17.03
C GLY A 129 -4.29 -1.55 -16.89
N LEU A 130 -4.49 -1.06 -15.67
CA LEU A 130 -5.36 0.11 -15.42
C LEU A 130 -4.68 1.39 -15.92
N PRO A 131 -5.47 2.40 -16.34
CA PRO A 131 -4.93 3.74 -16.53
C PRO A 131 -4.32 4.26 -15.21
N PRO A 132 -3.35 5.20 -15.26
CA PRO A 132 -2.78 5.78 -14.05
C PRO A 132 -3.84 6.38 -13.14
N VAL A 133 -3.91 5.90 -11.89
CA VAL A 133 -4.80 6.39 -10.84
C VAL A 133 -3.95 6.81 -9.66
N ASP A 134 -4.13 8.03 -9.16
CA ASP A 134 -3.44 8.47 -7.94
C ASP A 134 -4.11 7.81 -6.71
N PRO A 135 -3.39 6.94 -5.97
CA PRO A 135 -3.91 6.34 -4.75
C PRO A 135 -4.04 7.34 -3.59
N ALA A 136 -3.42 8.52 -3.68
CA ALA A 136 -3.44 9.51 -2.61
C ALA A 136 -4.84 10.12 -2.44
N ALA A 137 -5.27 10.25 -1.19
CA ALA A 137 -6.41 11.11 -0.87
C ALA A 137 -6.02 12.58 -1.06
N THR A 138 -6.87 13.36 -1.72
CA THR A 138 -6.75 14.82 -1.76
C THR A 138 -6.83 15.40 -0.35
N ALA A 139 -6.40 16.65 -0.17
CA ALA A 139 -6.48 17.32 1.13
C ALA A 139 -7.91 17.27 1.70
N ASP A 140 -8.91 17.52 0.85
CA ASP A 140 -10.32 17.55 1.23
C ASP A 140 -10.90 16.13 1.45
N ALA A 141 -10.39 15.10 0.76
CA ALA A 141 -10.85 13.72 0.90
C ALA A 141 -10.11 12.94 2.00
N ARG A 142 -9.10 13.53 2.63
CA ARG A 142 -8.24 12.85 3.60
C ARG A 142 -9.01 12.34 4.82
N ALA A 143 -9.98 13.11 5.31
CA ALA A 143 -10.82 12.69 6.43
C ALA A 143 -11.65 11.46 6.07
N ALA A 144 -12.35 11.50 4.94
CA ALA A 144 -13.16 10.39 4.42
C ALA A 144 -12.33 9.12 4.20
N TYR A 145 -11.11 9.24 3.69
CA TYR A 145 -10.19 8.10 3.56
C TYR A 145 -9.86 7.45 4.91
N PHE A 146 -9.55 8.24 5.94
CA PHE A 146 -9.29 7.68 7.27
C PHE A 146 -10.53 7.11 7.95
N ASP A 147 -11.72 7.69 7.71
CA ASP A 147 -12.99 7.11 8.16
C ASP A 147 -13.23 5.76 7.49
N ALA A 148 -12.97 5.64 6.19
CA ALA A 148 -13.10 4.39 5.45
C ALA A 148 -12.12 3.31 5.94
N LEU A 149 -10.88 3.67 6.28
CA LEU A 149 -9.93 2.74 6.92
C LEU A 149 -10.42 2.27 8.29
N ARG A 150 -11.00 3.17 9.10
CA ARG A 150 -11.57 2.81 10.41
C ARG A 150 -12.79 1.88 10.28
N ALA A 151 -13.63 2.12 9.28
CA ALA A 151 -14.74 1.21 8.96
C ALA A 151 -14.21 -0.19 8.62
N ALA A 152 -13.15 -0.26 7.82
CA ALA A 152 -12.50 -1.52 7.46
C ALA A 152 -11.89 -2.24 8.67
N ASP A 153 -11.29 -1.51 9.61
CA ASP A 153 -10.84 -2.06 10.90
C ASP A 153 -11.98 -2.71 11.70
N ALA A 154 -13.20 -2.17 11.58
CA ALA A 154 -14.42 -2.69 12.20
C ALA A 154 -15.12 -3.80 11.37
N GLY A 155 -14.52 -4.21 10.25
CA GLY A 155 -15.04 -5.27 9.37
C GLY A 155 -15.90 -4.77 8.20
N ASP A 156 -16.07 -3.46 8.03
CA ASP A 156 -16.80 -2.87 6.90
C ASP A 156 -15.85 -2.23 5.89
N ILE A 157 -15.48 -3.00 4.86
CA ILE A 157 -14.62 -2.52 3.76
C ILE A 157 -15.38 -1.66 2.72
N GLY A 158 -16.71 -1.60 2.79
CA GLY A 158 -17.58 -0.97 1.80
C GLY A 158 -17.21 0.48 1.49
N PRO A 159 -17.06 1.35 2.51
CA PRO A 159 -16.70 2.75 2.28
C PRO A 159 -15.36 2.92 1.54
N LEU A 160 -14.36 2.08 1.84
CA LEU A 160 -13.07 2.16 1.16
C LEU A 160 -13.16 1.67 -0.28
N LYS A 161 -13.98 0.64 -0.54
CA LYS A 161 -14.28 0.17 -1.88
C LYS A 161 -14.98 1.25 -2.72
N GLU A 162 -15.93 1.98 -2.16
CA GLU A 162 -16.63 3.09 -2.85
C GLU A 162 -15.67 4.23 -3.23
N LEU A 163 -14.70 4.55 -2.37
CA LEU A 163 -13.64 5.50 -2.71
C LEU A 163 -12.82 5.01 -3.91
N TRP A 164 -12.50 3.72 -3.97
CA TRP A 164 -11.78 3.14 -5.11
C TRP A 164 -12.62 3.09 -6.39
N LEU A 165 -13.90 2.75 -6.31
CA LEU A 165 -14.81 2.83 -7.46
C LEU A 165 -14.86 4.24 -8.04
N SER A 166 -14.97 5.25 -7.17
CA SER A 166 -15.00 6.66 -7.57
C SER A 166 -13.70 7.08 -8.28
N ARG A 167 -12.55 6.55 -7.83
CA ARG A 167 -11.25 6.79 -8.48
C ARG A 167 -11.10 6.09 -9.83
N LEU A 168 -11.70 4.92 -10.01
CA LEU A 168 -11.62 4.13 -11.25
C LEU A 168 -12.60 4.60 -12.33
N GLY A 169 -13.72 5.22 -11.94
CA GLY A 169 -14.75 5.72 -12.86
C GLY A 169 -14.59 7.18 -13.29
N GLY A 170 -13.59 7.88 -12.78
CA GLY A 170 -13.26 9.26 -13.13
C GLY A 170 -12.45 9.41 -14.41
#